data_AF-A0A3E2HE98-F1
#
_entry.id   AF-A0A3E2HE98-F1
#
_cell.length_a   1.000
_cell.length_b   1.000
_cell.length_c   1.000
_cell.angle_alpha   90.00
_cell.angle_beta   90.00
_cell.angle_gamma   90.00
#
_symmetry.space_group_name_H-M   'P 1'
#
loop_
_entity.id
_entity.type
_entity.pdbx_description
1 polymer ?
#
loop_
_entity_poly.entity_id
_entity_poly.type
_entity_poly.pdbx_seq_one_letter_code
_entity_poly.pdbx_strand_id
1 'polypeptide(L)'
;MAESRIAEAIEYIQLNPHAKIAPIARSFNVPYQKLRARLIGRNPSSSRGGHNKKLSEPQETALKDYMMLLYHSGTPGTIEVLIQAANRLLYYSGINDTVSHRWAKRWIVRNKEYWKLVRPKPISVQRRQAHIQEDIKAYFEEFKRCCQYWGILEEDISNFDETGFQIGVISGGRVIVLIDCKAAFISDPENRELVTAVATINWGGQRVPPMIIFKGAYYLRKHFDNNMDLDIL
;
A
#
# COMPACT_ATOMS: atom_id res chain seq x y z
N MET A 1 -25.08 -15.92 -17.30
CA MET A 1 -26.27 -16.77 -17.51
C MET A 1 -27.25 -16.26 -18.57
N ALA A 2 -27.69 -14.99 -18.56
CA ALA A 2 -28.61 -14.49 -19.61
C ALA A 2 -27.92 -14.22 -20.96
N GLU A 3 -26.67 -13.72 -20.94
CA GLU A 3 -25.91 -13.38 -22.16
C GLU A 3 -25.37 -14.60 -22.92
N SER A 4 -24.97 -15.67 -22.22
CA SER A 4 -24.52 -16.94 -22.83
C SER A 4 -25.62 -17.55 -23.70
N ARG A 5 -26.84 -17.64 -23.17
CA ARG A 5 -28.02 -18.15 -23.89
C ARG A 5 -28.39 -17.32 -25.12
N ILE A 6 -28.09 -16.02 -25.09
CA ILE A 6 -28.29 -15.15 -26.26
C ILE A 6 -27.22 -15.42 -27.32
N ALA A 7 -25.97 -15.67 -26.93
CA ALA A 7 -24.91 -16.06 -27.87
C ALA A 7 -25.21 -17.41 -28.53
N GLU A 8 -25.61 -18.42 -27.75
CA GLU A 8 -26.02 -19.74 -28.24
C GLU A 8 -27.23 -19.64 -29.20
N ALA A 9 -28.21 -18.79 -28.89
CA ALA A 9 -29.36 -18.54 -29.77
C ALA A 9 -28.96 -17.83 -31.09
N ILE A 10 -27.93 -16.97 -31.08
CA ILE A 10 -27.41 -16.32 -32.29
C ILE A 10 -26.67 -17.32 -33.16
N GLU A 11 -25.83 -18.17 -32.56
CA GLU A 11 -25.11 -19.23 -33.27
C GLU A 11 -26.09 -20.19 -33.95
N TYR A 12 -27.16 -20.60 -33.25
CA TYR A 12 -28.22 -21.42 -33.84
C TYR A 12 -28.91 -20.75 -35.03
N ILE A 13 -29.14 -19.43 -34.99
CA ILE A 13 -29.74 -18.65 -36.09
C ILE A 13 -28.77 -18.56 -37.28
N GLN A 14 -27.47 -18.39 -37.02
CA GLN A 14 -26.44 -18.36 -38.08
C GLN A 14 -26.34 -19.72 -38.79
N LEU A 15 -26.47 -20.82 -38.05
CA LEU A 15 -26.49 -22.18 -38.60
C LEU A 15 -27.81 -22.52 -39.31
N ASN A 16 -28.90 -21.79 -39.05
CA ASN A 16 -30.23 -22.04 -39.62
C ASN A 16 -30.86 -20.74 -40.19
N PRO A 17 -30.43 -20.27 -41.38
CA PRO A 17 -30.79 -18.94 -41.90
C PRO A 17 -32.29 -18.70 -42.12
N HIS A 18 -33.08 -19.76 -42.30
CA HIS A 18 -34.54 -19.68 -42.51
C HIS A 18 -35.35 -19.77 -41.21
N ALA A 19 -34.69 -19.96 -40.06
CA ALA A 19 -35.37 -20.17 -38.81
C ALA A 19 -35.95 -18.87 -38.25
N LYS A 20 -37.20 -18.93 -37.76
CA LYS A 20 -37.88 -17.75 -37.20
C LYS A 20 -37.32 -17.41 -35.82
N ILE A 21 -37.03 -16.13 -35.59
CA ILE A 21 -36.42 -15.63 -34.34
C ILE A 21 -37.31 -15.88 -33.10
N ALA A 22 -38.64 -15.79 -33.22
CA ALA A 22 -39.56 -15.89 -32.08
C ALA A 22 -39.67 -17.30 -31.47
N PRO A 23 -39.74 -18.39 -32.26
CA PRO A 23 -39.56 -19.75 -31.74
C PRO A 23 -38.22 -19.97 -31.01
N ILE A 24 -37.12 -19.46 -31.58
CA ILE A 24 -35.78 -19.60 -31.03
C ILE A 24 -35.64 -18.84 -29.70
N ALA A 25 -36.18 -17.62 -29.63
CA ALA A 25 -36.22 -16.87 -28.38
C ALA A 25 -36.91 -17.66 -27.25
N ARG A 26 -37.99 -18.39 -27.57
CA ARG A 26 -38.70 -19.24 -26.62
C ARG A 26 -37.91 -20.50 -26.25
N SER A 27 -37.31 -21.20 -27.21
CA SER A 27 -36.56 -22.43 -26.95
C SER A 27 -35.30 -22.18 -26.10
N PHE A 28 -34.61 -21.06 -26.33
CA PHE A 28 -33.43 -20.67 -25.55
C PHE A 28 -33.78 -19.86 -24.27
N ASN A 29 -35.08 -19.65 -23.99
CA ASN A 29 -35.57 -18.89 -22.85
C ASN A 29 -34.92 -17.49 -22.72
N VAL A 30 -34.92 -16.74 -23.84
CA VAL A 30 -34.39 -15.38 -23.96
C VAL A 30 -35.46 -14.41 -24.44
N PRO A 31 -35.51 -13.15 -23.93
CA PRO A 31 -36.48 -12.17 -24.42
C PRO A 31 -36.26 -11.85 -25.90
N TYR A 32 -37.32 -11.96 -26.70
CA TYR A 32 -37.30 -11.72 -28.15
C TYR A 32 -36.62 -10.40 -28.53
N GLN A 33 -36.98 -9.30 -27.86
CA GLN A 33 -36.42 -7.97 -28.14
C GLN A 33 -34.90 -7.90 -27.87
N LYS A 34 -34.40 -8.64 -26.86
CA LYS A 34 -32.96 -8.70 -26.56
C LYS A 34 -32.21 -9.49 -27.63
N LEU A 35 -32.75 -10.64 -28.05
CA LEU A 35 -32.16 -11.47 -29.12
C LEU A 35 -32.12 -10.71 -30.45
N ARG A 36 -33.23 -10.06 -30.83
CA ARG A 36 -33.31 -9.21 -32.03
C ARG A 36 -32.32 -8.05 -31.98
N ALA A 37 -32.18 -7.37 -30.83
CA ALA A 37 -31.22 -6.30 -30.67
C ALA A 37 -29.77 -6.78 -30.90
N ARG A 38 -29.42 -7.99 -30.45
CA ARG A 38 -28.08 -8.56 -30.68
C ARG A 38 -27.83 -8.96 -32.12
N LEU A 39 -28.83 -9.52 -32.81
CA LEU A 39 -28.73 -9.84 -34.25
C LEU A 39 -28.49 -8.58 -35.10
N ILE A 40 -29.03 -7.43 -34.69
CA ILE A 40 -28.81 -6.12 -35.35
C ILE A 40 -27.51 -5.44 -34.86
N GLY A 41 -26.66 -6.14 -34.11
CA GLY A 41 -25.35 -5.65 -33.67
C GLY A 41 -25.36 -4.71 -32.46
N ARG A 42 -26.48 -4.59 -31.72
CA ARG A 42 -26.50 -3.77 -30.50
C ARG A 42 -25.82 -4.49 -29.34
N ASN A 43 -24.67 -4.00 -28.93
CA ASN A 43 -23.93 -4.53 -27.78
C ASN A 43 -24.73 -4.50 -26.44
N PRO A 44 -24.44 -5.43 -25.51
CA PRO A 44 -25.01 -5.46 -24.17
C PRO A 44 -24.90 -4.12 -23.44
N SER A 45 -25.86 -3.82 -22.56
CA SER A 45 -25.73 -2.63 -21.70
C SER A 45 -24.50 -2.71 -20.80
N SER A 46 -24.08 -3.92 -20.41
CA SER A 46 -22.88 -4.13 -19.59
C SER A 46 -21.57 -3.82 -20.31
N SER A 47 -21.53 -3.95 -21.65
CA SER A 47 -20.34 -3.61 -22.44
C SER A 47 -20.29 -2.13 -22.86
N ARG A 48 -21.35 -1.35 -22.60
CA ARG A 48 -21.39 0.10 -22.86
C ARG A 48 -20.70 0.95 -21.78
N GLY A 49 -19.97 0.30 -20.86
CA GLY A 49 -19.07 1.00 -19.95
C GLY A 49 -19.71 2.08 -19.09
N GLY A 50 -20.97 1.94 -18.65
CA GLY A 50 -21.66 2.81 -17.69
C GLY A 50 -21.68 4.32 -18.04
N HIS A 51 -22.86 4.89 -18.26
CA HIS A 51 -23.07 6.29 -18.70
C HIS A 51 -22.52 7.40 -17.78
N ASN A 52 -21.84 7.09 -16.67
CA ASN A 52 -21.42 8.04 -15.63
C ASN A 52 -19.90 8.07 -15.40
N LYS A 53 -19.08 7.82 -16.42
CA LYS A 53 -17.63 8.07 -16.33
C LYS A 53 -17.37 9.57 -16.47
N LYS A 54 -16.76 10.16 -15.44
CA LYS A 54 -16.37 11.59 -15.43
C LYS A 54 -15.24 11.89 -16.42
N LEU A 55 -14.36 10.93 -16.69
CA LEU A 55 -13.23 11.06 -17.61
C LEU A 55 -13.48 10.26 -18.89
N SER A 56 -13.04 10.79 -20.02
CA SER A 56 -12.95 10.07 -21.29
C SER A 56 -11.83 9.02 -21.23
N GLU A 57 -11.82 8.07 -22.18
CA GLU A 57 -10.77 7.05 -22.23
C GLU A 57 -9.36 7.64 -22.35
N PRO A 58 -9.09 8.64 -23.23
CA PRO A 58 -7.77 9.27 -23.28
C PRO A 58 -7.38 9.95 -21.96
N GLN A 59 -8.32 10.60 -21.28
CA GLN A 59 -8.08 11.21 -19.97
C GLN A 59 -7.82 10.16 -18.88
N GLU A 60 -8.54 9.04 -18.93
CA GLU A 60 -8.35 7.92 -18.00
C GLU A 60 -6.96 7.29 -18.18
N THR A 61 -6.48 7.16 -19.43
CA THR A 61 -5.11 6.72 -19.74
C THR A 61 -4.06 7.73 -19.29
N ALA A 62 -4.21 9.01 -19.64
CA ALA A 62 -3.26 10.07 -19.21
C ALA A 62 -3.14 10.15 -17.68
N LEU A 63 -4.25 9.96 -16.97
CA LEU A 63 -4.23 9.91 -15.50
C LEU A 63 -3.46 8.70 -14.97
N LYS A 64 -3.57 7.53 -15.61
CA LYS A 64 -2.78 6.34 -15.25
C LYS A 64 -1.29 6.58 -15.48
N ASP A 65 -0.93 7.15 -16.64
CA ASP A 65 0.47 7.43 -16.98
C ASP A 65 1.09 8.43 -16.00
N TYR A 66 0.33 9.46 -15.60
CA TYR A 66 0.76 10.40 -14.58
C TYR A 66 0.99 9.73 -13.22
N MET A 67 0.08 8.84 -12.79
CA MET A 67 0.27 8.09 -11.54
C MET A 67 1.48 7.15 -11.63
N MET A 68 1.75 6.56 -12.80
CA MET A 68 2.95 5.74 -13.03
C MET A 68 4.23 6.57 -12.96
N LEU A 69 4.23 7.79 -13.50
CA LEU A 69 5.35 8.71 -13.40
C LEU A 69 5.65 9.07 -11.95
N LEU A 70 4.63 9.39 -11.15
CA LEU A 70 4.79 9.67 -9.73
C LEU A 70 5.44 8.48 -9.00
N TYR A 71 4.98 7.26 -9.27
CA TYR A 71 5.56 6.05 -8.70
C TYR A 71 7.05 5.89 -9.02
N HIS A 72 7.43 5.99 -10.30
CA HIS A 72 8.83 5.81 -10.72
C HIS A 72 9.76 6.93 -10.23
N SER A 73 9.22 8.14 -10.06
CA SER A 73 9.97 9.28 -9.51
C SER A 73 10.12 9.24 -7.98
N GLY A 74 9.53 8.26 -7.30
CA GLY A 74 9.52 8.19 -5.83
C GLY A 74 8.58 9.21 -5.16
N THR A 75 7.75 9.91 -5.93
CA THR A 75 6.78 10.88 -5.42
C THR A 75 5.49 10.17 -4.99
N PRO A 76 4.97 10.40 -3.77
CA PRO A 76 3.76 9.73 -3.32
C PRO A 76 2.51 10.14 -4.14
N GLY A 77 1.89 9.18 -4.83
CA GLY A 77 0.59 9.36 -5.48
C GLY A 77 -0.57 9.28 -4.49
N THR A 78 -0.84 10.37 -3.75
CA THR A 78 -1.94 10.41 -2.78
C THR A 78 -3.32 10.52 -3.46
N ILE A 79 -4.39 10.31 -2.69
CA ILE A 79 -5.77 10.48 -3.20
C ILE A 79 -6.00 11.93 -3.63
N GLU A 80 -5.45 12.90 -2.91
CA GLU A 80 -5.56 14.32 -3.22
C GLU A 80 -4.86 14.64 -4.54
N VAL A 81 -3.68 14.08 -4.79
CA VAL A 81 -2.95 14.25 -6.05
C VAL A 81 -3.74 13.68 -7.23
N LEU A 82 -4.33 12.48 -7.05
CA LEU A 82 -5.19 11.87 -8.05
C LEU A 82 -6.42 12.74 -8.38
N ILE A 83 -7.07 13.30 -7.36
CA ILE A 83 -8.22 14.21 -7.51
C ILE A 83 -7.80 15.48 -8.24
N GLN A 84 -6.68 16.09 -7.85
CA GLN A 84 -6.18 17.31 -8.46
C GLN A 84 -5.83 17.09 -9.94
N ALA A 85 -5.13 16.00 -10.26
CA ALA A 85 -4.79 15.65 -11.63
C ALA A 85 -6.03 15.40 -12.49
N ALA A 86 -7.02 14.66 -11.96
CA ALA A 86 -8.28 14.45 -12.64
C ALA A 86 -9.07 15.75 -12.86
N ASN A 87 -9.12 16.64 -11.85
CA ASN A 87 -9.78 17.95 -11.98
C ASN A 87 -9.09 18.87 -12.98
N ARG A 88 -7.74 18.82 -13.07
CA ARG A 88 -6.99 19.54 -14.10
C ARG A 88 -7.37 19.04 -15.50
N LEU A 89 -7.47 17.73 -15.71
CA LEU A 89 -7.90 17.17 -16.99
C LEU A 89 -9.31 17.64 -17.38
N LEU A 90 -10.25 17.67 -16.43
CA LEU A 90 -11.61 18.18 -16.65
C LEU A 90 -11.61 19.66 -17.02
N TYR A 91 -10.87 20.48 -16.27
CA TYR A 91 -10.77 21.92 -16.49
C TYR A 91 -10.23 22.24 -17.89
N TYR A 92 -9.12 21.64 -18.29
CA TYR A 92 -8.54 21.86 -19.63
C TYR A 92 -9.38 21.30 -20.77
N SER A 93 -10.34 20.42 -20.47
CA SER A 93 -11.29 19.88 -21.44
C SER A 93 -12.60 20.69 -21.51
N GLY A 94 -12.67 21.84 -20.80
CA GLY A 94 -13.86 22.69 -20.76
C GLY A 94 -15.03 22.11 -19.96
N ILE A 95 -14.79 21.07 -19.15
CA ILE A 95 -15.82 20.44 -18.33
C ILE A 95 -15.86 21.14 -16.98
N ASN A 96 -16.95 21.85 -16.69
CA ASN A 96 -17.16 22.56 -15.42
C ASN A 96 -17.73 21.62 -14.34
N ASP A 97 -16.96 20.58 -14.04
CA ASP A 97 -17.32 19.55 -13.07
C ASP A 97 -16.06 19.10 -12.32
N THR A 98 -16.23 18.51 -11.14
CA THR A 98 -15.12 18.03 -10.31
C THR A 98 -15.32 16.59 -9.87
N VAL A 99 -14.20 15.90 -9.64
CA VAL A 99 -14.20 14.59 -9.02
C VAL A 99 -14.10 14.72 -7.50
N SER A 100 -14.84 13.87 -6.80
CA SER A 100 -14.84 13.80 -5.34
C SER A 100 -13.88 12.73 -4.82
N HIS A 101 -13.61 12.76 -3.52
CA HIS A 101 -12.85 11.72 -2.83
C HIS A 101 -13.45 10.31 -3.01
N ARG A 102 -14.79 10.22 -3.06
CA ARG A 102 -15.50 8.96 -3.34
C ARG A 102 -15.31 8.48 -4.78
N TRP A 103 -15.13 9.40 -5.74
CA TRP A 103 -14.78 9.04 -7.10
C TRP A 103 -13.37 8.43 -7.15
N ALA A 104 -12.39 9.05 -6.49
CA ALA A 104 -11.00 8.58 -6.48
C ALA A 104 -10.87 7.17 -5.87
N LYS A 105 -11.53 6.91 -4.73
CA LYS A 105 -11.59 5.55 -4.14
C LYS A 105 -12.18 4.52 -5.12
N ARG A 106 -13.26 4.87 -5.82
CA ARG A 106 -13.87 3.99 -6.83
C ARG A 106 -12.96 3.79 -8.05
N TRP A 107 -12.25 4.83 -8.48
CA TRP A 107 -11.29 4.75 -9.58
C TRP A 107 -10.16 3.76 -9.26
N ILE A 108 -9.63 3.78 -8.04
CA ILE A 108 -8.60 2.82 -7.59
C ILE A 108 -9.15 1.39 -7.62
N VAL A 109 -10.37 1.17 -7.10
CA VAL A 109 -11.01 -0.16 -7.13
C VAL A 109 -11.23 -0.67 -8.55
N ARG A 110 -11.62 0.20 -9.50
CA ARG A 110 -11.77 -0.17 -10.91
C ARG A 110 -10.44 -0.54 -11.56
N ASN A 111 -9.34 0.04 -11.10
CA ASN A 111 -7.99 -0.15 -11.65
C ASN A 111 -7.10 -0.94 -10.67
N LYS A 112 -7.70 -1.87 -9.91
CA LYS A 112 -7.04 -2.67 -8.86
C LYS A 112 -5.90 -3.57 -9.37
N GLU A 113 -5.86 -3.84 -10.67
CA GLU A 113 -4.78 -4.60 -11.31
C GLU A 113 -3.46 -3.81 -11.30
N TYR A 114 -3.53 -2.48 -11.24
CA TYR A 114 -2.36 -1.60 -11.19
C TYR A 114 -2.18 -0.93 -9.83
N TRP A 115 -3.27 -0.55 -9.16
CA TRP A 115 -3.22 0.36 -8.02
C TRP A 115 -3.79 -0.24 -6.74
N LYS A 116 -3.06 -0.04 -5.63
CA LYS A 116 -3.53 -0.34 -4.28
C LYS A 116 -3.16 0.79 -3.33
N LEU A 117 -4.01 1.04 -2.33
CA LEU A 117 -3.71 1.98 -1.26
C LEU A 117 -2.91 1.27 -0.18
N VAL A 118 -1.75 1.84 0.18
CA VAL A 118 -0.89 1.34 1.27
C VAL A 118 -0.66 2.48 2.26
N ARG A 119 -0.59 2.15 3.55
CA ARG A 119 -0.19 3.12 4.57
C ARG A 119 1.31 3.36 4.46
N PRO A 120 1.77 4.60 4.21
CA PRO A 120 3.19 4.89 4.19
C PRO A 120 3.77 4.64 5.58
N LYS A 121 4.94 4.00 5.65
CA LYS A 121 5.72 3.92 6.88
C LYS A 121 6.65 5.13 6.93
N PRO A 122 6.65 5.92 8.01
CA PRO A 122 7.59 7.01 8.14
C PRO A 122 9.02 6.45 8.20
N ILE A 123 9.90 7.01 7.39
CA ILE A 123 11.34 6.84 7.48
C ILE A 123 11.93 8.22 7.78
N SER A 124 12.90 8.31 8.70
CA SER A 124 13.51 9.60 9.00
C SER A 124 14.20 10.14 7.75
N VAL A 125 14.10 11.46 7.55
CA VAL A 125 14.69 12.14 6.38
C VAL A 125 16.19 11.89 6.30
N GLN A 126 16.87 11.92 7.46
CA GLN A 126 18.29 11.61 7.59
C GLN A 126 18.62 10.17 7.15
N ARG A 127 17.83 9.16 7.53
CA ARG A 127 18.04 7.79 7.05
C ARG A 127 17.83 7.69 5.54
N ARG A 128 16.80 8.35 5.01
CA ARG A 128 16.56 8.37 3.55
C ARG A 128 17.73 9.02 2.79
N GLN A 129 18.33 10.08 3.33
CA GLN A 129 19.50 10.74 2.74
C GLN A 129 20.79 9.92 2.87
N ALA A 130 20.94 9.17 3.96
CA ALA A 130 22.09 8.29 4.19
C ALA A 130 22.05 7.00 3.35
N HIS A 131 20.91 6.65 2.75
CA HIS A 131 20.77 5.50 1.87
C HIS A 131 21.15 5.84 0.41
N ILE A 132 22.43 6.18 0.19
CA ILE A 132 23.00 6.27 -1.15
C ILE A 132 23.28 4.84 -1.64
N GLN A 133 22.73 4.47 -2.80
CA GLN A 133 22.79 3.09 -3.27
C GLN A 133 24.23 2.65 -3.54
N GLU A 134 25.05 3.55 -4.06
CA GLU A 134 26.46 3.36 -4.34
C GLU A 134 27.26 3.08 -3.05
N ASP A 135 27.05 3.87 -2.01
CA ASP A 135 27.73 3.70 -0.71
C ASP A 135 27.35 2.36 -0.06
N ILE A 136 26.07 1.98 -0.11
CA ILE A 136 25.61 0.69 0.41
C ILE A 136 26.26 -0.46 -0.36
N LYS A 137 26.34 -0.38 -1.70
CA LYS A 137 26.98 -1.42 -2.51
C LYS A 137 28.48 -1.52 -2.19
N ALA A 138 29.18 -0.39 -2.16
CA ALA A 138 30.61 -0.33 -1.87
C ALA A 138 30.91 -0.92 -0.48
N TYR A 139 30.10 -0.59 0.53
CA TYR A 139 30.20 -1.18 1.87
C TYR A 139 30.10 -2.71 1.84
N PHE A 140 29.08 -3.26 1.18
CA PHE A 140 28.89 -4.72 1.15
C PHE A 140 29.93 -5.46 0.31
N GLU A 141 30.46 -4.83 -0.74
CA GLU A 141 31.58 -5.37 -1.51
C GLU A 141 32.85 -5.44 -0.66
N GLU A 142 33.18 -4.36 0.04
CA GLU A 142 34.34 -4.31 0.95
C GLU A 142 34.17 -5.27 2.13
N PHE A 143 32.98 -5.33 2.73
CA PHE A 143 32.66 -6.28 3.79
C PHE A 143 32.91 -7.72 3.35
N LYS A 144 32.42 -8.13 2.16
CA LYS A 144 32.67 -9.46 1.61
C LYS A 144 34.16 -9.72 1.38
N ARG A 145 34.90 -8.73 0.89
CA ARG A 145 36.35 -8.81 0.69
C ARG A 145 37.08 -9.04 2.02
N CYS A 146 36.69 -8.32 3.07
CA CYS A 146 37.21 -8.52 4.42
C CYS A 146 36.89 -9.92 4.96
N CYS A 147 35.64 -10.38 4.83
CA CYS A 147 35.26 -11.72 5.27
C CYS A 147 36.11 -12.80 4.58
N GLN A 148 36.31 -12.69 3.27
CA GLN A 148 37.15 -13.63 2.52
C GLN A 148 38.62 -13.57 2.93
N TYR A 149 39.17 -12.37 3.09
CA TYR A 149 40.57 -12.17 3.46
C TYR A 149 40.90 -12.74 4.85
N TRP A 150 40.02 -12.53 5.83
CA TRP A 150 40.20 -12.98 7.20
C TRP A 150 39.61 -14.38 7.47
N GLY A 151 38.96 -15.00 6.47
CA GLY A 151 38.33 -16.31 6.63
C GLY A 151 37.13 -16.33 7.58
N ILE A 152 36.41 -15.20 7.70
CA ILE A 152 35.22 -15.08 8.56
C ILE A 152 34.07 -15.87 7.91
N LEU A 153 33.53 -16.86 8.64
CA LEU A 153 32.41 -17.67 8.18
C LEU A 153 31.08 -16.97 8.49
N GLU A 154 30.00 -17.38 7.81
CA GLU A 154 28.68 -16.79 8.07
C GLU A 154 28.27 -16.96 9.54
N GLU A 155 28.63 -18.08 10.15
CA GLU A 155 28.36 -18.39 11.57
C GLU A 155 29.06 -17.44 12.56
N ASP A 156 30.17 -16.82 12.14
CA ASP A 156 30.91 -15.84 12.95
C ASP A 156 30.28 -14.44 12.88
N ILE A 157 29.35 -14.22 11.94
CA ILE A 157 28.67 -12.94 11.75
C ILE A 157 27.46 -12.88 12.69
N SER A 158 27.54 -11.99 13.67
CA SER A 158 26.46 -11.71 14.62
C SER A 158 25.89 -10.31 14.42
N ASN A 159 24.56 -10.22 14.37
CA ASN A 159 23.88 -8.94 14.47
C ASN A 159 23.54 -8.64 15.94
N PHE A 160 23.83 -7.40 16.36
CA PHE A 160 23.58 -6.88 17.69
C PHE A 160 22.65 -5.67 17.55
N ASP A 161 21.52 -5.67 18.26
CA ASP A 161 20.59 -4.55 18.23
C ASP A 161 19.99 -4.25 19.60
N GLU A 162 19.63 -2.99 19.81
CA GLU A 162 19.01 -2.48 21.02
C GLU A 162 17.57 -2.06 20.72
N THR A 163 16.62 -2.52 21.54
CA THR A 163 15.22 -2.09 21.42
C THR A 163 14.67 -1.62 22.76
N GLY A 164 14.06 -0.44 22.75
CA GLY A 164 13.41 0.16 23.91
C GLY A 164 11.93 -0.20 23.98
N PHE A 165 11.50 -0.72 25.11
CA PHE A 165 10.11 -0.97 25.45
C PHE A 165 9.65 0.03 26.50
N GLN A 166 8.54 0.72 26.24
CA GLN A 166 7.91 1.56 27.26
C GLN A 166 6.95 0.72 28.09
N ILE A 167 7.18 0.67 29.40
CA ILE A 167 6.24 0.11 30.37
C ILE A 167 5.07 1.08 30.48
N GLY A 168 3.82 0.57 30.52
CA GLY A 168 2.63 1.38 30.79
C GLY A 168 1.93 1.98 29.57
N VAL A 169 2.50 1.87 28.37
CA VAL A 169 1.87 2.44 27.16
C VAL A 169 0.68 1.60 26.72
N ILE A 170 -0.52 2.18 26.85
CA ILE A 170 -1.74 1.61 26.28
C ILE A 170 -1.70 1.84 24.77
N SER A 171 -1.45 0.80 23.99
CA SER A 171 -1.65 0.87 22.53
C SER A 171 -3.14 1.11 22.28
N GLY A 172 -3.51 2.25 21.70
CA GLY A 172 -4.89 2.68 21.52
C GLY A 172 -5.77 1.61 20.86
N GLY A 173 -6.58 0.92 21.68
CA GLY A 173 -7.63 0.03 21.23
C GLY A 173 -8.87 0.81 20.78
N ARG A 174 -9.74 0.19 19.99
CA ARG A 174 -11.07 0.75 19.70
C ARG A 174 -11.96 0.57 20.92
N VAL A 175 -12.46 1.65 21.48
CA VAL A 175 -13.45 1.64 22.56
C VAL A 175 -14.85 1.87 22.01
N ILE A 176 -15.84 1.17 22.57
CA ILE A 176 -17.25 1.39 22.26
C ILE A 176 -17.75 2.50 23.19
N VAL A 177 -18.31 3.57 22.60
CA VAL A 177 -18.90 4.69 23.35
C VAL A 177 -20.27 5.03 22.79
N LEU A 178 -21.09 5.72 23.61
CA LEU A 178 -22.41 6.22 23.20
C LEU A 178 -22.27 7.31 22.11
N ILE A 179 -23.30 7.43 21.27
CA ILE A 179 -23.31 8.31 20.07
C ILE A 179 -23.08 9.79 20.41
N ASP A 180 -23.45 10.22 21.60
CA ASP A 180 -23.32 11.57 22.14
C ASP A 180 -21.99 11.83 22.87
N CYS A 181 -21.15 10.81 23.02
CA CYS A 181 -19.86 10.93 23.68
C CYS A 181 -18.81 11.56 22.75
N LYS A 182 -18.33 12.76 23.08
CA LYS A 182 -17.35 13.52 22.28
C LYS A 182 -15.91 13.01 22.39
N ALA A 183 -15.56 12.38 23.51
CA ALA A 183 -14.23 11.84 23.74
C ALA A 183 -14.26 10.73 24.79
N ALA A 184 -13.51 9.66 24.55
CA ALA A 184 -13.27 8.59 25.50
C ALA A 184 -11.86 8.76 26.07
N PHE A 185 -11.75 8.98 27.38
CA PHE A 185 -10.47 9.11 28.06
C PHE A 185 -10.14 7.78 28.73
N ILE A 186 -8.99 7.22 28.39
CA ILE A 186 -8.40 6.09 29.10
C ILE A 186 -7.28 6.68 29.95
N SER A 187 -7.27 6.36 31.24
CA SER A 187 -6.19 6.78 32.13
C SER A 187 -4.88 6.14 31.68
N ASP A 188 -3.99 6.96 31.11
CA ASP A 188 -2.61 6.58 30.87
C ASP A 188 -1.90 6.60 32.22
N PRO A 189 -1.37 5.48 32.73
CA PRO A 189 -0.43 5.56 33.83
C PRO A 189 0.74 6.38 33.31
N GLU A 190 0.93 7.60 33.80
CA GLU A 190 1.97 8.56 33.38
C GLU A 190 3.42 8.02 33.53
N ASN A 191 3.56 6.75 33.90
CA ASN A 191 4.79 6.01 33.90
C ASN A 191 5.25 5.71 32.46
N ARG A 192 6.26 6.48 32.00
CA ARG A 192 6.96 6.27 30.72
C ARG A 192 8.30 5.54 30.91
N GLU A 193 8.40 4.69 31.92
CA GLU A 193 9.62 3.93 32.17
C GLU A 193 10.00 3.10 30.95
N LEU A 194 11.24 3.29 30.49
CA LEU A 194 11.83 2.54 29.40
C LEU A 194 12.61 1.36 29.98
N VAL A 195 12.34 0.17 29.46
CA VAL A 195 13.19 -1.01 29.59
C VAL A 195 13.81 -1.26 28.25
N THR A 196 15.14 -1.33 28.23
CA THR A 196 15.89 -1.63 27.03
C THR A 196 16.20 -3.12 27.01
N ALA A 197 15.96 -3.79 25.89
CA ALA A 197 16.50 -5.12 25.63
C ALA A 197 17.59 -5.02 24.58
N VAL A 198 18.72 -5.64 24.88
CA VAL A 198 19.85 -5.82 23.97
C VAL A 198 19.88 -7.28 23.57
N ALA A 199 19.83 -7.57 22.28
CA ALA A 199 19.79 -8.94 21.77
C ALA A 199 20.81 -9.15 20.65
N THR A 200 21.42 -10.34 20.63
CA THR A 200 22.40 -10.74 19.63
C THR A 200 22.01 -12.09 19.03
N ILE A 201 22.05 -12.17 17.71
CA ILE A 201 21.83 -13.41 16.96
C ILE A 201 22.86 -13.52 15.85
N ASN A 202 23.44 -14.71 15.67
CA ASN A 202 24.31 -15.00 14.54
C ASN A 202 23.55 -15.66 13.38
N TRP A 203 24.20 -15.74 12.23
CA TRP A 203 23.63 -16.39 11.05
C TRP A 203 23.34 -17.88 11.27
N GLY A 204 24.16 -18.57 12.08
CA GLY A 204 23.97 -19.96 12.48
C GLY A 204 22.80 -20.21 13.44
N GLY A 205 22.06 -19.15 13.84
CA GLY A 205 20.90 -19.25 14.73
C GLY A 205 21.25 -19.37 16.22
N GLN A 206 22.53 -19.32 16.58
CA GLN A 206 22.97 -19.14 17.96
C GLN A 206 22.56 -17.76 18.47
N ARG A 207 22.10 -17.72 19.71
CA ARG A 207 21.57 -16.52 20.35
C ARG A 207 22.27 -16.33 21.68
N VAL A 208 22.69 -15.11 21.93
CA VAL A 208 23.11 -14.72 23.28
C VAL A 208 21.83 -14.38 24.06
N PRO A 209 21.67 -14.87 25.30
CA PRO A 209 20.55 -14.46 26.15
C PRO A 209 20.44 -12.93 26.17
N PRO A 210 19.25 -12.36 25.91
CA PRO A 210 19.11 -10.92 25.82
C PRO A 210 19.40 -10.26 27.17
N MET A 211 20.11 -9.14 27.13
CA MET A 211 20.36 -8.33 28.32
C MET A 211 19.21 -7.33 28.48
N ILE A 212 18.56 -7.36 29.63
CA ILE A 212 17.49 -6.43 29.99
C ILE A 212 18.08 -5.35 30.89
N ILE A 213 18.03 -4.11 30.40
CA ILE A 213 18.51 -2.92 31.11
C ILE A 213 17.28 -2.16 31.60
N PHE A 214 17.13 -2.13 32.92
CA PHE A 214 16.13 -1.28 33.58
C PHE A 214 16.67 0.12 33.77
N LYS A 215 15.76 1.08 33.96
CA LYS A 215 16.10 2.45 34.33
C LYS A 215 17.04 2.46 35.54
N GLY A 216 18.18 3.13 35.40
CA GLY A 216 19.13 3.30 36.50
C GLY A 216 18.52 4.15 37.61
N ALA A 217 18.55 3.65 38.85
CA ALA A 217 18.17 4.42 40.03
C ALA A 217 19.36 5.17 40.65
N TYR A 218 20.58 4.61 40.52
CA TYR A 218 21.81 5.18 41.07
C TYR A 218 22.97 4.93 40.12
N TYR A 219 23.84 5.93 39.94
CA TYR A 219 25.13 5.76 39.26
C TYR A 219 26.15 5.22 40.28
N LEU A 220 26.58 3.97 40.10
CA LEU A 220 27.63 3.42 40.95
C LEU A 220 28.96 4.04 40.52
N ARG A 221 29.50 4.94 41.37
CA ARG A 221 30.73 5.72 41.12
C ARG A 221 31.93 4.87 40.69
N LYS A 222 31.98 3.60 41.11
CA LYS A 222 33.01 2.63 40.71
C LYS A 222 33.05 2.29 39.21
N HIS A 223 32.01 2.64 38.44
CA HIS A 223 31.95 2.42 36.99
C HIS A 223 32.42 3.63 36.18
N PHE A 224 32.82 4.71 36.85
CA PHE A 224 33.36 5.91 36.23
C PHE A 224 34.79 6.11 36.75
N ASP A 225 35.78 5.86 35.90
CA ASP A 225 37.13 6.38 36.13
C ASP A 225 37.09 7.88 35.80
N ASN A 226 36.96 8.71 36.83
CA ASN A 226 36.99 10.17 36.70
C ASN A 226 38.43 10.67 36.48
N ASN A 227 39.10 10.18 35.45
CA ASN A 227 40.39 10.69 34.96
C ASN A 227 40.19 11.79 33.91
N MET A 228 39.12 12.59 34.02
CA MET A 228 38.99 13.80 33.21
C MET A 228 39.80 14.90 33.88
N ASP A 229 40.79 15.43 33.15
CA ASP A 229 41.63 16.55 33.59
C ASP A 229 40.74 17.70 34.08
N LEU A 230 41.02 18.17 35.30
CA LEU A 230 40.28 19.21 36.01
C LEU A 230 40.44 20.62 35.39
N ASP A 231 41.17 20.75 34.28
CA ASP A 231 41.58 22.02 33.68
C ASP A 231 40.78 22.43 32.43
N ILE A 232 39.58 21.87 32.23
CA ILE A 232 38.67 22.35 31.18
C ILE A 232 37.44 23.01 31.83
N LEU A 233 37.63 24.25 32.26
CA LEU A 233 36.58 25.27 32.42
C LEU A 233 37.00 26.55 31.70
#